data_AF-A0A3R8M4C7-F1
#
_entry.id   AF-A0A3R8M4C7-F1
#
_cell.length_a   1.000
_cell.length_b   1.000
_cell.length_c   1.000
_cell.angle_alpha   90.00
_cell.angle_beta   90.00
_cell.angle_gamma   90.00
#
_symmetry.space_group_name_H-M   'P 1'
#
loop_
_entity.id
_entity.type
_entity.pdbx_description
1 polymer ?
#
loop_
_entity_poly.entity_id
_entity_poly.type
_entity_poly.pdbx_seq_one_letter_code
_entity_poly.pdbx_strand_id
1 'polypeptide(L)'
;QRVLFNSAVICSGNVLSIHGKKYAPPFTISAIGDQASMRKALNDSEAITILKQYVTAFGIGYKVENKDDLNFPSTAALLQQLKYATVNETQSKDEENTQQ
;
A
#
# COMPACT_ATOMS: atom_id res chain seq x y z
N GLN A 1 -3.96 6.60 -4.76
CA GLN A 1 -4.64 6.25 -3.51
C GLN A 1 -3.61 5.80 -2.49
N ARG A 2 -3.72 6.19 -1.20
CA ARG A 2 -2.92 5.57 -0.13
C ARG A 2 -3.54 4.24 0.28
N VAL A 3 -2.73 3.20 0.38
CA VAL A 3 -3.08 1.93 1.01
C VAL A 3 -2.70 2.00 2.50
N LEU A 4 -3.68 1.70 3.34
CA LEU A 4 -3.64 1.66 4.80
C LEU A 4 -4.01 0.24 5.25
N PHE A 5 -3.73 -0.10 6.51
CA PHE A 5 -4.04 -1.41 7.09
C PHE A 5 -5.53 -1.80 6.98
N ASN A 6 -6.43 -0.82 6.93
CA ASN A 6 -7.88 -1.01 6.78
C ASN A 6 -8.38 -0.71 5.35
N SER A 7 -7.50 -0.68 4.35
CA SER A 7 -7.91 -0.43 2.97
C SER A 7 -8.54 -1.66 2.35
N ALA A 8 -9.77 -1.51 1.87
CA ALA A 8 -10.43 -2.52 1.05
C ALA A 8 -10.13 -2.27 -0.44
N VAL A 9 -9.74 -3.34 -1.14
CA VAL A 9 -9.57 -3.37 -2.60
C VAL A 9 -10.65 -4.27 -3.17
N ILE A 10 -11.52 -3.73 -4.02
CA ILE A 10 -12.63 -4.45 -4.65
C ILE A 10 -12.47 -4.40 -6.17
N CYS A 11 -12.58 -5.54 -6.84
CA CYS A 11 -12.52 -5.62 -8.30
C CYS A 11 -13.92 -5.56 -8.91
N SER A 12 -14.11 -4.69 -9.91
CA SER A 12 -15.30 -4.64 -10.76
C SER A 12 -14.85 -4.76 -12.22
N GLY A 13 -14.73 -6.02 -12.69
CA GLY A 13 -14.04 -6.32 -13.94
C GLY A 13 -12.57 -5.88 -13.89
N ASN A 14 -12.14 -5.10 -14.88
CA ASN A 14 -10.77 -4.56 -14.96
C ASN A 14 -10.54 -3.30 -14.12
N VAL A 15 -11.57 -2.80 -13.43
CA VAL A 15 -11.50 -1.56 -12.64
C VAL A 15 -11.38 -1.92 -11.16
N LEU A 16 -10.41 -1.32 -10.48
CA LEU A 16 -10.23 -1.44 -9.03
C LEU A 16 -11.00 -0.33 -8.32
N SER A 17 -11.75 -0.66 -7.27
CA SER A 17 -12.34 0.29 -6.33
C SER A 17 -11.58 0.24 -5.01
N ILE A 18 -10.97 1.36 -4.63
CA ILE A 18 -10.22 1.50 -3.38
C ILE A 18 -10.80 2.70 -2.64
N HIS A 19 -11.36 2.47 -1.44
CA HIS A 19 -12.10 3.50 -0.68
C HIS A 19 -13.20 4.19 -1.50
N GLY A 20 -13.91 3.41 -2.33
CA GLY A 20 -14.98 3.92 -3.20
C GLY A 20 -14.50 4.69 -4.44
N LYS A 21 -13.19 4.93 -4.57
CA LYS A 21 -12.61 5.53 -5.78
C LYS A 21 -12.24 4.46 -6.79
N LYS A 22 -12.70 4.63 -8.03
CA LYS A 22 -12.43 3.72 -9.15
C LYS A 22 -11.12 4.08 -9.86
N TYR A 23 -10.35 3.06 -10.20
CA TYR A 23 -9.08 3.15 -10.92
C TYR A 23 -9.12 2.16 -12.08
N ALA A 24 -8.94 2.66 -13.30
CA ALA A 24 -8.77 1.85 -14.50
C ALA A 24 -7.28 1.68 -14.84
N PRO A 25 -6.90 0.66 -15.64
CA PRO A 25 -5.53 0.49 -16.09
C PRO A 25 -5.02 1.69 -16.92
N PRO A 26 -3.70 1.94 -16.99
CA PRO A 26 -2.61 1.19 -16.34
C PRO A 26 -2.46 1.52 -14.85
N PHE A 27 -2.12 0.52 -14.05
CA PHE A 27 -1.91 0.67 -12.60
C PHE A 27 -0.45 0.94 -12.27
N THR A 28 -0.19 1.90 -11.38
CA THR A 28 1.13 2.14 -10.79
C THR A 28 1.04 2.01 -9.28
N ILE A 29 1.85 1.13 -8.71
CA ILE A 29 1.98 0.93 -7.27
C ILE A 29 3.38 1.39 -6.87
N SER A 30 3.47 2.16 -5.78
CA SER A 30 4.75 2.62 -5.23
C SER A 30 4.77 2.32 -3.74
N ALA A 31 5.92 1.85 -3.25
CA ALA A 31 6.14 1.46 -1.87
C ALA A 31 7.51 1.94 -1.41
N ILE A 32 7.64 2.20 -0.11
CA ILE A 32 8.90 2.57 0.56
C ILE A 32 9.22 1.44 1.54
N GLY A 33 10.46 0.95 1.53
CA GLY A 33 10.91 -0.15 2.38
C GLY A 33 12.24 -0.73 1.89
N ASP A 34 12.66 -1.86 2.46
CA ASP A 34 13.85 -2.57 1.98
C ASP A 34 13.62 -3.12 0.56
N GLN A 35 14.33 -2.52 -0.41
CA GLN A 35 14.13 -2.82 -1.83
C GLN A 35 14.51 -4.27 -2.17
N ALA A 36 15.52 -4.82 -1.51
CA ALA A 36 15.97 -6.20 -1.73
C ALA A 36 14.88 -7.20 -1.32
N SER A 37 14.33 -7.05 -0.11
CA SER A 37 13.24 -7.89 0.39
C SER A 37 11.97 -7.74 -0.44
N MET A 38 11.59 -6.53 -0.84
CA MET A 38 10.42 -6.31 -1.70
C MET A 38 10.59 -6.97 -3.07
N ARG A 39 11.78 -6.87 -3.67
CA ARG A 39 12.08 -7.51 -4.96
C ARG A 39 12.02 -9.03 -4.85
N LYS A 40 12.57 -9.58 -3.77
CA LYS A 40 12.50 -11.01 -3.48
C LYS A 40 11.05 -11.48 -3.34
N ALA A 41 10.23 -10.77 -2.56
CA ALA A 41 8.82 -11.10 -2.39
C ALA A 41 8.03 -11.09 -3.71
N LEU A 42 8.33 -10.15 -4.63
CA LEU A 42 7.72 -10.14 -5.97
C LEU A 42 8.16 -11.33 -6.82
N ASN A 43 9.41 -11.77 -6.71
CA ASN A 43 9.92 -12.91 -7.47
C ASN A 43 9.40 -14.26 -6.94
N ASP A 44 9.21 -14.37 -5.62
CA ASP A 44 8.74 -15.59 -4.96
C ASP A 44 7.21 -15.75 -5.04
N SER A 45 6.49 -14.72 -5.47
CA SER A 45 5.03 -14.74 -5.55
C SER A 45 4.52 -15.56 -6.74
N GLU A 46 3.74 -16.59 -6.45
CA GLU A 46 3.01 -17.37 -7.47
C GLU A 46 2.08 -16.47 -8.30
N ALA A 47 1.38 -15.53 -7.67
CA ALA A 47 0.49 -14.60 -8.36
C ALA A 47 1.24 -13.73 -9.38
N ILE A 48 2.46 -13.28 -9.07
CA ILE A 48 3.29 -12.51 -10.01
C ILE A 48 3.81 -13.42 -11.13
N THR A 49 4.13 -14.68 -10.83
CA THR A 49 4.51 -15.66 -11.85
C THR A 49 3.38 -15.86 -12.86
N ILE A 50 2.15 -16.07 -12.38
CA ILE A 50 0.96 -16.18 -13.22
C ILE A 50 0.77 -14.89 -14.04
N LEU A 51 0.86 -13.71 -13.41
CA LEU A 51 0.73 -12.43 -14.12
C LEU A 51 1.73 -12.29 -15.28
N LYS A 52 2.99 -12.72 -15.10
CA LYS A 52 4.01 -12.68 -16.16
C LYS A 52 3.69 -13.61 -17.33
N GLN A 53 2.99 -14.73 -17.09
CA GLN A 53 2.50 -15.59 -18.16
C GLN A 53 1.44 -14.86 -19.00
N TYR A 54 0.50 -14.16 -18.35
CA TYR A 54 -0.50 -13.33 -19.04
C TYR A 54 0.15 -12.14 -19.78
N VAL A 55 1.18 -11.51 -19.23
CA VAL A 55 2.01 -10.50 -19.91
C VAL A 55 2.57 -11.04 -21.22
N THR A 56 3.12 -12.24 -21.18
CA THR A 56 3.71 -12.89 -22.37
C THR A 56 2.63 -13.28 -23.39
N ALA A 57 1.51 -13.84 -22.94
CA ALA A 57 0.45 -14.34 -23.81
C ALA A 57 -0.38 -13.24 -24.47
N PHE A 58 -0.65 -12.14 -23.77
CA PHE A 58 -1.57 -11.08 -24.20
C PHE A 58 -0.86 -9.76 -24.52
N GLY A 59 0.46 -9.67 -24.36
CA GLY A 59 1.24 -8.46 -24.62
C GLY A 59 0.92 -7.31 -23.65
N ILE A 60 0.37 -7.58 -22.47
CA ILE A 60 0.12 -6.57 -21.44
C ILE A 60 1.41 -6.18 -20.72
N GLY A 61 1.51 -4.96 -20.19
CA GLY A 61 2.74 -4.47 -19.56
C GLY A 61 2.94 -4.96 -18.12
N TYR A 62 4.20 -5.25 -17.77
CA TYR A 62 4.64 -5.40 -16.39
C TYR A 62 6.04 -4.80 -16.24
N LYS A 63 6.21 -3.91 -15.26
CA LYS A 63 7.47 -3.21 -15.00
C LYS A 63 7.67 -3.03 -13.50
N VAL A 64 8.89 -3.28 -13.04
CA VAL A 64 9.32 -3.03 -11.66
C VAL A 64 10.58 -2.18 -11.71
N GLU A 65 10.57 -1.07 -10.99
CA GLU A 65 11.67 -0.12 -10.94
C GLU A 65 12.03 0.15 -9.49
N ASN A 66 13.33 0.16 -9.20
CA ASN A 66 13.85 0.63 -7.93
C ASN A 66 13.97 2.16 -7.99
N LYS A 67 13.64 2.83 -6.90
CA LYS A 67 13.78 4.28 -6.75
C LYS A 67 14.43 4.58 -5.42
N ASP A 68 15.46 5.42 -5.46
CA ASP A 68 16.22 5.80 -4.26
C ASP A 68 15.47 6.84 -3.42
N ASP A 69 14.73 7.73 -4.09
CA ASP A 69 13.89 8.74 -3.44
C ASP A 69 12.43 8.59 -3.88
N LEU A 70 11.55 8.47 -2.89
CA LEU A 70 10.10 8.48 -3.06
C LEU A 70 9.48 9.31 -1.93
N ASN A 71 8.79 10.38 -2.30
CA ASN A 71 8.02 11.18 -1.36
C ASN A 71 6.53 10.83 -1.45
N PHE A 72 5.93 10.46 -0.31
CA PHE A 72 4.49 10.29 -0.20
C PHE A 72 3.89 11.38 0.68
N PRO A 73 2.82 12.07 0.24
CA PRO A 73 2.16 13.05 1.08
C PRO A 73 1.63 12.40 2.35
N SER A 74 1.66 13.17 3.45
CA SER A 74 1.06 12.76 4.72
C SER A 74 -0.44 12.48 4.52
N THR A 75 -0.95 11.51 5.26
CA THR A 75 -2.33 11.07 5.17
C THR A 75 -2.79 10.64 6.55
N ALA A 76 -4.04 10.96 6.90
CA ALA A 76 -4.60 10.57 8.17
C ALA A 76 -4.64 9.03 8.27
N ALA A 77 -4.25 8.49 9.43
CA ALA A 77 -4.26 7.05 9.67
C ALA A 77 -5.68 6.45 9.59
N LEU A 78 -6.70 7.28 9.84
CA LEU A 78 -8.11 6.90 9.79
C LEU A 78 -8.87 7.86 8.89
N LEU A 79 -9.58 7.31 7.90
CA LEU A 79 -10.52 8.06 7.06
C LEU A 79 -11.88 8.27 7.75
N GLN A 80 -12.17 7.52 8.81
CA GLN A 80 -13.40 7.60 9.59
C GLN A 80 -13.09 7.94 11.04
N GLN A 81 -13.88 8.83 11.63
CA GLN A 81 -13.77 9.17 13.05
C GLN A 81 -14.22 8.00 13.92
N LEU A 82 -13.45 7.71 14.97
CA LEU A 82 -13.82 6.73 15.98
C LEU A 82 -14.93 7.31 16.86
N LYS A 83 -16.06 6.61 16.96
CA LYS A 83 -17.22 7.07 17.76
C LYS A 83 -17.19 6.60 19.21
N TYR A 84 -16.56 5.45 19.47
CA TYR A 84 -16.62 4.76 20.76
C TYR A 84 -15.25 4.57 21.40
N ALA A 85 -14.17 4.80 20.65
CA ALA A 85 -12.80 4.66 21.14
C ALA A 85 -12.22 6.06 21.38
N THR A 86 -11.60 6.24 22.53
CA THR A 86 -10.87 7.44 22.92
C THR A 86 -9.41 7.07 23.17
N VAL A 87 -8.51 8.03 23.00
CA VAL A 87 -7.09 7.83 23.34
C VAL A 87 -6.99 7.74 24.86
N ASN A 88 -6.30 6.72 25.36
CA ASN A 88 -5.98 6.64 26.79
C ASN A 88 -4.80 7.58 27.08
N GLU A 89 -5.09 8.81 27.52
CA GLU A 89 -4.07 9.84 27.80
C GLU A 89 -3.11 9.46 28.94
N THR A 90 -3.43 8.43 29.72
CA THR A 90 -2.65 8.00 30.89
C THR A 90 -1.33 7.31 30.52
N GLN A 91 -1.18 6.79 29.29
CA GLN A 91 0.07 6.13 28.84
C GLN A 91 0.99 7.04 28.02
N SER A 92 0.52 8.22 27.60
CA SER A 92 1.31 9.13 26.76
C SER A 92 2.25 10.06 27.55
N LYS A 93 2.12 10.12 28.89
CA LYS A 93 2.95 10.97 29.76
C LYS A 93 4.21 10.29 30.30
N ASP A 94 4.32 8.97 30.15
CA ASP A 94 5.45 8.21 30.72
C ASP A 94 6.69 8.19 29.79
N GLU A 95 6.56 8.58 28.53
CA GLU A 95 7.69 8.64 27.57
C GLU A 95 8.34 10.03 27.42
N GLU A 96 7.71 11.10 27.92
CA GLU A 96 8.25 12.48 27.82
C GLU A 96 9.13 12.90 29.02
N ASN A 97 9.31 12.06 30.04
CA ASN A 97 10.01 12.44 31.28
C ASN A 97 11.27 11.62 31.64
N THR A 98 11.98 11.05 30.65
CA THR A 98 13.31 10.42 30.87
C THR A 98 14.46 11.12 30.12
N GLN A 99 14.35 12.42 29.85
CA GLN A 99 15.50 13.23 29.44
C GLN A 99 15.53 14.54 30.25
N GLN A 100 15.94 14.44 31.50
CA GLN A 100 16.64 15.51 32.23
C GLN A 100 17.86 14.90 32.92
#